data_AF-M1QNM1-F1
#
_entry.id   AF-M1QNM1-F1
#
_cell.length_a   1.000
_cell.length_b   1.000
_cell.length_c   1.000
_cell.angle_alpha   90.00
_cell.angle_beta   90.00
_cell.angle_gamma   90.00
#
_symmetry.space_group_name_H-M   'P 1'
#
loop_
_entity.id
_entity.type
_entity.pdbx_description
1 polymer ?
#
loop_
_entity_poly.entity_id
_entity_poly.type
_entity_poly.pdbx_seq_one_letter_code
_entity_poly.pdbx_strand_id
1 'polypeptide(L)'
;MKIVIETPKYSFWKYQKTDKGYERAFFSPLPTIFNYGFIEGTTGPDGMEEDVVVLGPRLPRGSTLERENFDGTVMFLDNSIRDDKKLVYISGFRSPVVLAFYFRLYALFKIFLYAFREGKISRCRFEGIVLEGSDRKNCHN
;
A
#
# COMPACT_ATOMS: atom_id res chain seq x y z
N MET A 1 -15.15 -7.54 0.54
CA MET A 1 -14.52 -6.45 -0.24
C MET A 1 -13.55 -7.07 -1.23
N LYS A 2 -13.57 -6.55 -2.46
CA LYS A 2 -12.78 -7.09 -3.56
C LYS A 2 -11.54 -6.24 -3.77
N ILE A 3 -10.38 -6.84 -3.54
CA ILE A 3 -9.06 -6.22 -3.71
C ILE A 3 -8.54 -6.59 -5.08
N VAL A 4 -8.09 -5.60 -5.85
CA VAL A 4 -7.49 -5.81 -7.17
C VAL A 4 -6.00 -5.49 -7.09
N ILE A 5 -5.14 -6.43 -7.45
CA ILE A 5 -3.68 -6.25 -7.37
C ILE A 5 -3.17 -5.52 -8.61
N GLU A 6 -2.58 -4.34 -8.43
CA GLU A 6 -1.97 -3.56 -9.51
C GLU A 6 -0.47 -3.78 -9.60
N THR A 7 0.19 -3.81 -8.45
CA THR A 7 1.65 -3.86 -8.34
C THR A 7 2.07 -5.11 -7.56
N PRO A 8 2.57 -6.15 -8.25
CA PRO A 8 3.06 -7.35 -7.60
C PRO A 8 4.24 -7.07 -6.66
N LYS A 9 4.33 -7.86 -5.58
CA LYS A 9 5.49 -7.87 -4.66
C LYS A 9 6.80 -8.09 -5.42
N TYR A 10 7.80 -7.27 -5.13
CA TYR A 10 9.11 -7.15 -5.79
C TYR A 10 9.11 -6.41 -7.13
N SER A 11 8.09 -5.59 -7.40
CA SER A 11 8.08 -4.69 -8.54
C SER A 11 8.75 -3.35 -8.18
N PHE A 12 9.58 -2.83 -9.08
CA PHE A 12 10.08 -1.45 -9.02
C PHE A 12 9.08 -0.45 -9.61
N TRP A 13 8.19 -0.92 -10.49
CA TRP A 13 7.17 -0.09 -11.12
C TRP A 13 5.89 -0.16 -10.31
N LYS A 14 5.36 1.01 -9.92
CA LYS A 14 3.96 1.17 -9.54
C LYS A 14 3.13 1.21 -10.83
N TYR A 15 2.12 0.36 -10.88
CA TYR A 15 1.12 0.38 -11.94
C TYR A 15 -0.16 1.02 -11.43
N GLN A 16 -0.90 1.62 -12.34
CA GLN A 16 -2.23 2.16 -12.11
C GLN A 16 -3.17 1.56 -13.16
N LYS A 17 -4.36 1.15 -12.73
CA LYS A 17 -5.43 0.70 -13.61
C LYS A 17 -6.02 1.90 -14.38
N THR A 18 -6.17 1.75 -15.67
CA THR A 18 -6.83 2.69 -16.59
C THR A 18 -7.84 1.93 -17.46
N ASP A 19 -8.68 2.65 -18.20
CA ASP A 19 -9.63 2.03 -19.14
C ASP A 19 -8.94 1.14 -20.20
N LYS A 20 -7.66 1.39 -20.46
CA LYS A 20 -6.84 0.65 -21.43
C LYS A 20 -6.06 -0.52 -20.82
N GLY A 21 -6.14 -0.73 -19.50
CA GLY A 21 -5.43 -1.79 -18.79
C GLY A 21 -4.59 -1.28 -17.62
N TYR A 22 -3.29 -1.60 -17.59
CA TYR A 22 -2.39 -1.18 -16.51
C TYR A 22 -1.20 -0.39 -17.08
N GLU A 23 -1.09 0.86 -16.66
CA GLU A 23 -0.02 1.77 -17.09
C GLU A 23 1.01 1.96 -15.98
N ARG A 24 2.26 2.29 -16.37
CA ARG A 24 3.34 2.54 -15.41
C ARG A 24 3.19 3.96 -14.87
N ALA A 25 2.75 4.08 -13.63
CA ALA A 25 2.56 5.39 -13.00
C ALA A 25 3.87 5.94 -12.44
N PHE A 26 4.71 5.07 -11.86
CA PHE A 26 5.88 5.53 -11.11
C PHE A 26 6.98 4.48 -11.02
N PHE A 27 8.24 4.92 -11.10
CA PHE A 27 9.40 4.11 -10.80
C PHE A 27 9.88 4.37 -9.37
N SER A 28 9.83 3.33 -8.53
CA SER A 28 10.47 3.33 -7.23
C SER A 28 11.88 2.75 -7.35
N PRO A 29 12.91 3.34 -6.73
CA PRO A 29 14.27 2.80 -6.70
C PRO A 29 14.37 1.56 -5.82
N LEU A 30 13.36 1.31 -4.98
CA LEU A 30 13.25 0.14 -4.12
C LEU A 30 12.07 -0.71 -4.58
N PRO A 31 12.28 -2.03 -4.73
CA PRO A 31 11.19 -2.92 -5.08
C PRO A 31 10.20 -3.02 -3.92
N THR A 32 8.91 -3.06 -4.22
CA THR A 32 7.89 -3.25 -3.19
C THR A 32 8.11 -4.57 -2.45
N ILE A 33 8.02 -4.58 -1.13
CA ILE A 33 8.13 -5.81 -0.32
C ILE A 33 6.78 -6.50 -0.10
N PHE A 34 5.73 -5.99 -0.73
CA PHE A 34 4.32 -6.40 -0.61
C PHE A 34 3.62 -6.27 -1.96
N ASN A 35 2.47 -6.92 -2.12
CA ASN A 35 1.59 -6.62 -3.25
C ASN A 35 0.80 -5.36 -2.91
N TYR A 36 0.52 -4.55 -3.92
CA TYR A 36 -0.22 -3.31 -3.78
C TYR A 36 -1.33 -3.26 -4.82
N GLY A 37 -2.43 -2.63 -4.44
CA GLY A 37 -3.55 -2.38 -5.33
C GLY A 37 -4.59 -1.51 -4.65
N PHE A 38 -5.83 -1.68 -5.08
CA PHE A 38 -6.96 -0.89 -4.60
C PHE A 38 -8.17 -1.78 -4.28
N ILE A 39 -9.16 -1.20 -3.62
CA ILE A 39 -10.40 -1.87 -3.23
C ILE A 39 -11.52 -1.45 -4.17
N GLU A 40 -11.96 -2.38 -5.01
CA GLU A 40 -13.00 -2.12 -6.00
C GLU A 40 -14.34 -1.75 -5.33
N GLY A 41 -14.95 -0.65 -5.79
CA GLY A 41 -16.22 -0.14 -5.27
C GLY A 41 -16.11 0.71 -4.00
N THR A 42 -14.90 1.10 -3.60
CA THR A 42 -14.68 2.09 -2.53
C THR A 42 -14.39 3.47 -3.11
N THR A 43 -14.58 4.51 -2.30
CA THR A 43 -14.20 5.88 -2.66
C THR A 43 -13.51 6.50 -1.45
N GLY A 44 -12.21 6.70 -1.57
CA GLY A 44 -11.36 7.36 -0.60
C GLY A 44 -11.58 8.88 -0.56
N PRO A 45 -10.86 9.58 0.34
CA PRO A 45 -11.03 11.02 0.55
C PRO A 45 -10.69 11.89 -0.66
N ASP A 46 -9.91 11.35 -1.60
CA ASP A 46 -9.48 11.97 -2.85
C ASP A 46 -10.39 11.66 -4.04
N GLY A 47 -11.47 10.89 -3.82
CA GLY A 47 -12.39 10.45 -4.87
C GLY A 47 -11.90 9.23 -5.67
N MET A 48 -10.73 8.67 -5.34
CA MET A 48 -10.18 7.45 -5.94
C MET A 48 -10.50 6.23 -5.07
N GLU A 49 -10.34 5.02 -5.59
CA GLU A 49 -10.47 3.82 -4.75
C GLU A 49 -9.44 3.79 -3.61
N GLU A 50 -9.80 3.20 -2.48
CA GLU A 50 -8.89 3.10 -1.34
C GLU A 50 -7.70 2.18 -1.65
N ASP A 51 -6.50 2.67 -1.33
CA ASP A 51 -5.24 1.93 -1.44
C ASP A 51 -5.17 0.75 -0.46
N VAL A 52 -4.63 -0.38 -0.93
CA VAL A 52 -4.40 -1.56 -0.09
C VAL A 52 -3.02 -2.20 -0.32
N VAL A 53 -2.39 -2.54 0.80
CA VAL A 53 -1.14 -3.31 0.90
C VAL A 53 -1.47 -4.73 1.32
N VAL A 54 -1.06 -5.70 0.51
CA VAL A 54 -1.30 -7.13 0.75
C VAL A 54 0.03 -7.83 1.05
N LEU A 55 0.20 -8.23 2.31
CA LEU A 55 1.31 -9.02 2.80
C LEU A 55 1.07 -10.50 2.52
N GLY A 56 1.96 -11.11 1.74
CA GLY A 56 1.82 -12.50 1.33
C GLY A 56 2.82 -12.95 0.27
N PRO A 57 2.53 -14.10 -0.37
CA PRO A 57 3.15 -14.50 -1.64
C PRO A 57 2.97 -13.42 -2.71
N ARG A 58 3.83 -13.44 -3.73
CA ARG A 58 3.66 -12.55 -4.89
C ARG A 58 2.38 -12.91 -5.64
N LEU A 59 1.51 -11.94 -5.85
CA LEU A 59 0.27 -12.08 -6.61
C LEU A 59 0.45 -11.48 -8.01
N PRO A 60 -0.08 -12.12 -9.07
CA PRO A 60 -0.06 -11.56 -10.41
C PRO A 60 -0.81 -10.23 -10.48
N ARG A 61 -0.36 -9.32 -11.35
CA ARG A 61 -1.11 -8.10 -11.65
C ARG A 61 -2.45 -8.46 -12.28
N GLY A 62 -3.51 -7.76 -11.87
CA GLY A 62 -4.89 -8.02 -12.27
C GLY A 62 -5.56 -9.17 -11.52
N SER A 63 -4.84 -9.88 -10.65
CA SER A 63 -5.49 -10.85 -9.77
C SER A 63 -6.34 -10.15 -8.72
N THR A 64 -7.37 -10.85 -8.25
CA THR A 64 -8.32 -10.34 -7.26
C THR A 64 -8.30 -11.18 -6.00
N LEU A 65 -8.55 -10.55 -4.86
CA LEU A 65 -8.64 -11.18 -3.56
C LEU A 65 -9.90 -10.70 -2.83
N GLU A 66 -10.71 -11.63 -2.36
CA GLU A 66 -11.85 -11.33 -1.50
C GLU A 66 -11.44 -11.35 -0.02
N ARG A 67 -11.84 -10.32 0.72
CA ARG A 67 -11.61 -10.21 2.17
C ARG A 67 -12.84 -9.66 2.88
N GLU A 68 -13.08 -10.11 4.10
CA GLU A 68 -14.16 -9.57 4.94
C GLU A 68 -13.72 -8.30 5.68
N ASN A 69 -12.49 -8.29 6.20
CA ASN A 69 -11.96 -7.22 7.03
C ASN A 69 -10.50 -6.90 6.65
N PHE A 70 -10.02 -5.74 7.10
CA PHE A 70 -8.61 -5.37 7.07
C PHE A 70 -7.88 -5.91 8.30
N ASP A 71 -6.57 -6.10 8.15
CA ASP A 71 -5.67 -6.47 9.23
C ASP A 71 -5.00 -5.24 9.89
N GLY A 72 -5.25 -4.05 9.33
CA GLY A 72 -4.72 -2.79 9.80
C GLY A 72 -4.72 -1.69 8.74
N THR A 73 -4.06 -0.59 9.07
CA THR A 73 -3.84 0.56 8.18
C THR A 73 -2.43 1.10 8.39
N VAL A 74 -1.73 1.35 7.28
CA VAL A 74 -0.47 2.09 7.23
C VAL A 74 -0.81 3.57 7.12
N MET A 75 -0.47 4.35 8.14
CA MET A 75 -0.69 5.78 8.15
C MET A 75 0.45 6.48 7.42
N PHE A 76 0.12 7.21 6.35
CA PHE A 76 1.10 7.88 5.51
C PHE A 76 0.62 9.26 5.09
N LEU A 77 1.55 10.21 5.10
CA LEU A 77 1.35 11.56 4.62
C LEU A 77 2.21 11.75 3.38
N ASP A 78 1.61 12.14 2.27
CA ASP A 78 2.28 12.44 1.01
C ASP A 78 2.11 13.90 0.65
N ASN A 79 3.20 14.67 0.72
CA ASN A 79 3.17 16.12 0.50
C ASN A 79 2.09 16.86 1.31
N SER A 80 1.94 16.52 2.59
CA SER A 80 0.87 17.01 3.48
C SER A 80 -0.55 16.54 3.17
N ILE A 81 -0.75 15.64 2.20
CA ILE A 81 -2.03 14.99 1.90
C ILE A 81 -2.05 13.61 2.56
N ARG A 82 -3.15 13.27 3.22
CA ARG A 82 -3.36 11.97 3.86
C ARG A 82 -3.47 10.89 2.78
N ASP A 83 -2.60 9.88 2.84
CA ASP A 83 -2.45 8.81 1.84
C ASP A 83 -2.37 7.44 2.52
N ASP A 84 -3.30 7.21 3.45
CA ASP A 84 -3.36 6.00 4.27
C ASP A 84 -3.63 4.76 3.39
N LYS A 85 -3.02 3.64 3.76
CA LYS A 85 -3.11 2.39 2.99
C LYS A 85 -3.65 1.29 3.87
N LYS A 86 -4.78 0.69 3.48
CA LYS A 86 -5.34 -0.47 4.17
C LYS A 86 -4.35 -1.63 4.11
N LEU A 87 -4.32 -2.45 5.14
CA LEU A 87 -3.40 -3.58 5.25
C LEU A 87 -4.20 -4.88 5.24
N VAL A 88 -3.77 -5.83 4.43
CA VAL A 88 -4.29 -7.20 4.42
C VAL A 88 -3.13 -8.17 4.53
N TYR A 89 -3.30 -9.19 5.36
CA TYR A 89 -2.35 -10.26 5.55
C TYR A 89 -2.96 -11.60 5.09
N ILE A 90 -2.27 -12.24 4.14
CA ILE A 90 -2.61 -13.59 3.66
C ILE A 90 -1.82 -14.64 4.44
N SER A 91 -0.49 -14.59 4.35
CA SER A 91 0.42 -15.57 4.95
C SER A 91 1.88 -15.10 4.91
N GLY A 92 2.78 -15.82 5.60
CA GLY A 92 4.22 -15.55 5.57
C GLY A 92 4.71 -14.56 6.63
N PHE A 93 5.75 -13.80 6.31
CA PHE A 93 6.40 -12.94 7.29
C PHE A 93 5.63 -11.63 7.51
N ARG A 94 4.93 -11.53 8.64
CA ARG A 94 4.28 -10.31 9.13
C ARG A 94 5.20 -9.60 10.13
N SER A 95 6.06 -8.71 9.65
CA SER A 95 6.87 -7.84 10.52
C SER A 95 6.48 -6.38 10.34
N PRO A 96 5.74 -5.80 11.32
CA PRO A 96 5.46 -4.37 11.34
C PRO A 96 6.73 -3.52 11.32
N VAL A 97 7.84 -4.02 11.88
CA VAL A 97 9.14 -3.32 11.90
C VAL A 97 9.72 -3.20 10.49
N VAL A 98 9.73 -4.29 9.72
CA VAL A 98 10.23 -4.28 8.33
C VAL A 98 9.33 -3.41 7.45
N LEU A 99 8.00 -3.50 7.64
CA LEU A 99 7.05 -2.69 6.90
C LEU A 99 7.23 -1.19 7.22
N ALA A 100 7.38 -0.84 8.50
CA ALA A 100 7.65 0.53 8.93
C ALA A 100 8.98 1.04 8.37
N PHE A 101 10.03 0.23 8.37
CA PHE A 101 11.32 0.60 7.78
C PHE A 101 11.19 0.90 6.29
N TYR A 102 10.48 0.06 5.54
CA TYR A 102 10.21 0.30 4.12
C TYR A 102 9.48 1.63 3.90
N PHE A 103 8.40 1.91 4.64
CA PHE A 103 7.65 3.16 4.45
C PHE A 103 8.43 4.41 4.89
N ARG A 104 9.29 4.32 5.90
CA ARG A 104 10.21 5.41 6.26
C ARG A 104 11.19 5.71 5.13
N LEU A 105 11.81 4.67 4.58
CA LEU A 105 12.75 4.83 3.47
C LEU A 105 12.06 5.33 2.20
N TYR A 106 10.83 4.87 1.94
CA TYR A 106 9.98 5.36 0.87
C TYR A 106 9.64 6.85 1.04
N ALA A 107 9.28 7.29 2.26
CA ALA A 107 9.04 8.70 2.55
C ALA A 107 10.27 9.58 2.26
N LEU A 108 11.45 9.16 2.73
CA LEU A 108 12.70 9.86 2.43
C LEU A 108 12.95 9.96 0.93
N PHE A 109 12.74 8.86 0.19
CA PHE A 109 12.88 8.87 -1.26
C PHE A 109 11.92 9.86 -1.93
N LYS A 110 10.65 9.90 -1.52
CA LYS A 110 9.71 10.88 -2.06
C LYS A 110 10.15 12.31 -1.78
N ILE A 111 10.65 12.63 -0.58
CA ILE A 111 11.19 13.96 -0.28
C ILE A 111 12.28 14.35 -1.27
N PHE A 112 13.26 13.46 -1.51
CA PHE A 112 14.32 13.71 -2.49
C PHE A 112 13.77 13.86 -3.91
N LEU A 113 12.81 13.04 -4.30
CA LEU A 113 12.18 13.11 -5.62
C LEU A 113 11.46 14.45 -5.83
N TYR A 114 10.67 14.91 -4.85
CA TYR A 114 10.00 16.21 -4.90
C TYR A 114 10.99 17.36 -4.92
N ALA A 115 12.05 17.29 -4.11
CA ALA A 115 13.11 18.28 -4.13
C ALA A 115 13.79 18.36 -5.50
N PHE A 116 14.06 17.22 -6.14
CA PHE A 116 14.70 17.18 -7.46
C PHE A 116 13.78 17.60 -8.61
N ARG A 117 12.51 17.17 -8.60
CA ARG A 117 11.56 17.42 -9.70
C ARG A 117 10.88 18.78 -9.62
N GLU A 118 10.56 19.24 -8.41
CA GLU A 118 9.75 20.45 -8.20
C GLU A 118 10.53 21.58 -7.52
N GLY A 119 11.76 21.31 -7.05
CA GLY A 119 12.54 22.29 -6.28
C GLY A 119 11.95 22.60 -4.91
N LYS A 120 11.03 21.74 -4.41
CA LYS A 120 10.29 21.96 -3.15
C LYS A 120 10.63 20.88 -2.13
N ILE A 121 10.76 21.30 -0.87
CA ILE A 121 10.82 20.37 0.26
C ILE A 121 9.39 19.90 0.56
N SER A 122 9.03 18.74 0.05
CA SER A 122 7.73 18.12 0.37
C SER A 122 7.73 17.54 1.78
N ARG A 123 6.54 17.42 2.36
CA ARG A 123 6.31 16.75 3.65
C ARG A 123 5.75 15.36 3.43
N CYS A 124 6.62 14.40 3.10
CA CYS A 124 6.26 12.99 3.06
C CYS A 124 6.68 12.31 4.37
N ARG A 125 5.77 11.60 5.05
CA ARG A 125 6.06 10.99 6.35
C ARG A 125 5.26 9.72 6.57
N PHE A 126 5.93 8.67 7.02
CA PHE A 126 5.30 7.51 7.63
C PHE A 126 4.93 7.85 9.09
N GLU A 127 3.65 7.73 9.44
CA GLU A 127 3.15 8.10 10.77
C GLU A 127 2.93 6.89 11.69
N GLY A 128 2.74 5.69 11.13
CA GLY A 128 2.59 4.48 11.93
C GLY A 128 1.87 3.35 11.19
N ILE A 129 1.74 2.22 11.88
CA ILE A 129 0.87 1.13 11.46
C ILE A 129 -0.10 0.88 12.61
N VAL A 130 -1.39 1.04 12.34
CA VAL A 130 -2.45 0.63 13.25
C VAL A 130 -2.87 -0.77 12.83
N LEU A 131 -2.63 -1.76 13.67
CA LEU A 131 -3.14 -3.11 13.42
C LEU A 131 -4.56 -3.18 13.96
N GLU A 132 -5.50 -3.57 13.10
CA GLU A 132 -6.85 -3.86 13.56
C GLU A 132 -6.80 -5.22 14.24
N GLY A 133 -7.15 -5.23 15.53
CA GLY A 133 -7.06 -6.40 16.39
C GLY A 133 -7.77 -7.58 15.74
N SER A 134 -7.04 -8.68 15.58
CA SER A 134 -7.62 -10.00 15.36
C SER A 134 -8.25 -10.47 16.68
N ASP A 135 -9.23 -9.74 17.18
CA ASP A 135 -9.99 -10.11 18.39
C ASP A 135 -11.19 -11.00 18.04
N ARG A 136 -10.98 -11.88 17.06
CA ARG A 136 -11.90 -12.97 16.72
C ARG A 136 -11.10 -14.18 16.27
N LYS A 137 -10.61 -14.94 17.25
CA LYS A 137 -10.57 -16.42 17.28
C LYS A 137 -9.84 -16.89 18.54
N ASN A 138 -10.54 -16.84 19.66
CA ASN A 138 -10.38 -17.77 20.78
C ASN A 138 -11.76 -17.98 21.43
N CYS A 139 -12.71 -18.48 20.62
CA CYS A 139 -13.93 -19.13 21.09
C CYS A 139 -14.10 -20.40 20.25
N HIS A 140 -13.30 -21.42 20.55
CA HIS A 140 -13.62 -22.85 20.36
C HIS A 140 -12.43 -23.67 20.85
N ASN A 141 -12.46 -24.05 22.13
CA ASN A 141 -12.60 -25.44 22.57
C ASN A 141 -12.79 -25.47 24.09
#